data_AF-A0A0A2ES01-F1
#
_entry.id   AF-A0A0A2ES01-F1
#
_cell.length_a   1.000
_cell.length_b   1.000
_cell.length_c   1.000
_cell.angle_alpha   90.00
_cell.angle_beta   90.00
_cell.angle_gamma   90.00
#
_symmetry.space_group_name_H-M   'P 1'
#
loop_
_entity.id
_entity.type
_entity.pdbx_description
1 polymer ?
#
loop_
_entity_poly.entity_id
_entity_poly.type
_entity_poly.pdbx_seq_one_letter_code
_entity_poly.pdbx_strand_id
1 'polypeptide(L)' 'MKVTVNGEEIHVYEGARAGDAVRTYLSDRGDSTPLSSLHICDRWGNEIDHDGSINSGAQLIVTINTDSINLKTNK' A
#
# COMPACT_ATOMS: atom_id res chain seq x y z
N MET A 1 2.05 -11.92 10.04
CA MET A 1 3.05 -12.22 8.99
C MET A 1 3.94 -11.05 8.63
N LYS A 2 5.09 -11.36 8.04
CA LYS A 2 6.05 -10.39 7.49
C LYS A 2 5.68 -10.06 6.05
N VAL A 3 5.71 -8.77 5.70
CA VAL A 3 5.46 -8.26 4.35
C VAL A 3 6.47 -7.16 4.07
N THR A 4 6.92 -7.02 2.83
CA THR A 4 7.80 -5.93 2.42
C THR A 4 7.01 -4.92 1.59
N VAL A 5 6.99 -3.65 1.99
CA VAL A 5 6.34 -2.56 1.26
C VAL A 5 7.41 -1.54 0.85
N ASN A 6 7.60 -1.29 -0.44
CA ASN A 6 8.64 -0.40 -0.97
C ASN A 6 10.05 -0.66 -0.38
N GLY A 7 10.38 -1.94 -0.16
CA GLY A 7 11.66 -2.38 0.39
C GLY A 7 11.74 -2.36 1.93
N GLU A 8 10.71 -1.92 2.63
CA GLU A 8 10.65 -1.91 4.10
C GLU A 8 9.86 -3.12 4.63
N GLU A 9 10.43 -3.87 5.56
CA GLU A 9 9.75 -4.99 6.22
C GLU A 9 8.80 -4.44 7.29
N ILE A 10 7.52 -4.78 7.17
CA ILE A 10 6.48 -4.50 8.17
C ILE A 10 5.87 -5.81 8.68
N HIS A 11 5.31 -5.73 9.88
CA HIS A 11 4.56 -6.82 10.48
C HIS A 11 3.07 -6.50 10.45
N VAL A 12 2.29 -7.40 9.84
CA VAL A 12 0.82 -7.33 9.80
C VAL A 12 0.22 -8.57 10.43
N TYR A 13 -1.06 -8.55 10.75
CA TYR A 13 -1.77 -9.71 11.27
C TYR A 13 -1.93 -10.81 10.19
N GLU A 14 -2.13 -12.06 10.59
CA GLU A 14 -2.40 -13.16 9.66
C GLU A 14 -3.74 -12.96 8.96
N GLY A 15 -3.77 -13.08 7.63
CA GLY A 15 -4.96 -12.81 6.81
C GLY A 15 -5.18 -11.33 6.48
N ALA A 16 -4.23 -10.45 6.82
CA ALA A 16 -4.24 -9.06 6.36
C ALA A 16 -4.29 -8.97 4.84
N ARG A 17 -4.98 -7.95 4.32
CA ARG A 17 -5.06 -7.66 2.89
C ARG A 17 -3.99 -6.65 2.47
N ALA A 18 -3.78 -6.50 1.17
CA ALA A 18 -2.81 -5.54 0.62
C ALA A 18 -3.03 -4.12 1.19
N GLY A 19 -4.27 -3.65 1.23
CA GLY A 19 -4.63 -2.35 1.79
C GLY A 19 -4.33 -2.20 3.29
N ASP A 20 -4.40 -3.28 4.08
CA ASP A 20 -4.02 -3.24 5.49
C ASP A 20 -2.51 -3.10 5.66
N ALA A 21 -1.73 -3.82 4.85
CA ALA A 21 -0.27 -3.71 4.83
C ALA A 21 0.19 -2.29 4.45
N VAL A 22 -0.42 -1.71 3.42
CA VAL A 22 -0.15 -0.31 3.05
C VAL A 22 -0.62 0.65 4.15
N ARG A 23 -1.78 0.38 4.78
CA ARG A 23 -2.27 0.94 6.06
C ARG A 23 -1.15 1.16 7.07
N THR A 24 -0.59 0.04 7.49
CA THR A 24 0.45 -0.02 8.52
C THR A 24 1.69 0.75 8.07
N TYR A 25 2.16 0.49 6.84
CA TYR A 25 3.33 1.17 6.27
C TYR A 25 3.23 2.71 6.30
N LEU A 26 2.08 3.27 5.92
CA LEU A 26 1.87 4.72 5.94
C LEU A 26 1.77 5.26 7.37
N SER A 27 1.06 4.54 8.24
CA SER A 27 0.85 4.93 9.63
C SER A 27 2.16 5.01 10.41
N ASP A 28 3.08 4.05 10.19
CA ASP A 28 4.41 4.03 10.81
C ASP A 28 5.27 5.25 10.41
N ARG A 29 4.93 5.89 9.28
CA ARG A 29 5.60 7.08 8.74
C ARG A 29 4.85 8.38 9.02
N GLY A 30 3.71 8.32 9.72
CA GLY A 30 2.84 9.47 9.94
C GLY A 30 2.18 9.99 8.66
N ASP A 31 2.11 9.18 7.61
CA ASP A 31 1.45 9.52 6.35
C ASP A 31 -0.02 9.10 6.42
N SER A 32 -0.92 10.00 6.00
CA SER A 32 -2.36 9.79 5.98
C SER A 32 -2.92 9.74 4.56
N THR A 33 -2.08 9.44 3.56
CA THR A 33 -2.50 9.35 2.16
C THR A 33 -3.64 8.33 2.01
N PRO A 34 -4.78 8.71 1.39
CA PRO A 34 -5.88 7.79 1.17
C PRO A 34 -5.45 6.61 0.30
N LEU A 35 -5.83 5.39 0.69
CA LEU A 35 -5.57 4.19 -0.13
C LEU A 35 -6.09 4.35 -1.56
N SER A 36 -7.23 5.00 -1.77
CA SER A 36 -7.80 5.28 -3.09
C SER A 36 -6.88 6.09 -4.01
N SER A 37 -5.90 6.80 -3.44
CA SER A 37 -4.89 7.55 -4.18
C SER A 37 -3.60 6.77 -4.39
N LEU A 38 -3.58 5.47 -4.05
CA LEU A 38 -2.40 4.61 -4.14
C LEU A 38 -2.66 3.45 -5.08
N HIS A 39 -1.64 3.16 -5.89
CA HIS A 39 -1.54 1.97 -6.71
C HIS A 39 -0.65 0.97 -5.97
N ILE A 40 -1.09 -0.28 -5.89
CA ILE A 40 -0.35 -1.37 -5.26
C ILE A 40 -0.03 -2.39 -6.33
N CYS A 41 1.26 -2.70 -6.49
CA CYS A 41 1.72 -3.77 -7.36
C CYS A 41 2.53 -4.79 -6.58
N ASP A 42 2.62 -6.01 -7.10
CA ASP A 42 3.64 -6.96 -6.65
C ASP A 42 5.03 -6.64 -7.23
N ARG A 43 6.04 -7.40 -6.81
CA ARG A 43 7.41 -7.31 -7.33
C ARG A 43 7.58 -7.60 -8.82
N TRP A 44 6.57 -8.18 -9.47
CA TRP A 44 6.57 -8.50 -10.91
C TRP A 44 5.81 -7.45 -11.72
N GLY A 45 5.20 -6.46 -11.06
CA GLY A 45 4.45 -5.38 -11.69
C GLY A 45 2.97 -5.70 -11.92
N ASN A 46 2.43 -6.79 -11.34
CA ASN A 46 1.00 -7.05 -11.40
C ASN A 46 0.28 -6.18 -10.37
N GLU A 47 -0.80 -5.53 -10.80
CA GLU A 47 -1.65 -4.75 -9.91
C GLU A 47 -2.36 -5.67 -8.91
N ILE A 48 -2.42 -5.23 -7.66
CA ILE A 48 -3.11 -5.92 -6.57
C ILE A 48 -4.19 -4.98 -6.04
N ASP A 49 -5.43 -5.45 -6.05
CA ASP A 49 -6.54 -4.73 -5.43
C ASP A 49 -6.28 -4.51 -3.93
N HIS A 50 -6.82 -3.43 -3.36
CA HIS A 50 -6.63 -3.14 -1.93
C HIS A 50 -7.21 -4.23 -1.02
N ASP A 51 -8.21 -4.95 -1.50
CA ASP A 51 -8.79 -6.10 -0.83
C ASP A 51 -8.15 -7.44 -1.20
N GLY A 52 -7.13 -7.40 -2.07
CA GLY A 52 -6.33 -8.54 -2.48
C GLY A 52 -5.66 -9.24 -1.30
N SER A 53 -5.74 -10.56 -1.30
CA SER A 53 -5.09 -11.40 -0.30
C SER A 53 -3.58 -11.39 -0.51
N ILE A 54 -2.83 -11.25 0.58
CA ILE A 54 -1.37 -11.30 0.56
C ILE A 54 -0.89 -12.41 1.49
N ASN A 55 0.27 -12.99 1.17
CA ASN A 55 0.88 -14.06 1.93
C ASN A 55 2.13 -13.56 2.68
N SER A 56 2.59 -14.33 3.66
CA SER A 56 3.85 -14.05 4.33
C SER A 56 5.00 -14.02 3.31
N GLY A 57 5.83 -12.97 3.39
CA GLY A 57 6.92 -12.71 2.45
C GLY A 57 6.49 -11.98 1.17
N ALA A 58 5.22 -11.55 1.07
CA ALA A 58 4.77 -10.72 -0.04
C ALA A 58 5.61 -9.44 -0.16
N GLN A 59 5.88 -9.03 -1.41
CA GLN A 59 6.59 -7.81 -1.74
C GLN A 59 5.66 -6.90 -2.52
N LEU A 60 5.29 -5.79 -1.91
CA LEU A 60 4.39 -4.79 -2.44
C LEU A 60 5.17 -3.53 -2.82
N ILE A 61 4.84 -2.97 -3.96
CA ILE A 61 5.31 -1.69 -4.44
C ILE A 61 4.11 -0.76 -4.42
N VAL A 62 4.23 0.37 -3.72
CA VAL A 62 3.17 1.36 -3.55
C VAL A 62 3.60 2.67 -4.18
N THR A 63 2.80 3.15 -5.13
CA THR A 63 3.01 4.44 -5.79
C THR A 63 1.79 5.33 -5.62
N ILE A 64 2.01 6.64 -5.56
CA ILE A 64 0.92 7.61 -5.49
C ILE A 64 0.37 7.79 -6.90
N ASN A 65 -0.95 7.69 -7.04
CA ASN A 65 -1.65 8.06 -8.26
C ASN A 65 -1.57 9.58 -8.42
N THR A 66 -0.66 10.04 -9.28
CA THR A 66 -0.44 11.46 -9.55
C THR A 66 -1.65 12.18 -10.15
N ASP A 67 -2.64 11.45 -10.68
CA ASP A 67 -3.91 12.04 -11.13
C ASP A 67 -4.80 12.51 -9.95
N SER A 68 -4.61 11.96 -8.74
CA SER A 68 -5.41 12.29 -7.56
C SER A 68 -4.96 13.57 -6.83
N ILE A 69 -3.76 14.08 -7.11
CA ILE A 69 -3.16 15.21 -6.36
C ILE A 69 -3.71 16.57 -6.86
N ASN A 70 -4.26 16.65 -8.06
CA ASN A 70 -4.71 17.91 -8.67
C ASN A 70 -6.14 18.37 -8.32
N LEU A 71 -6.84 17.69 -7.41
CA LEU A 71 -8.25 18.01 -7.07
C LEU A 71 -8.45 18.84 -5.78
N LYS A 72 -7.38 19.28 -5.10
CA LYS A 72 -7.50 20.05 -3.83
C LYS A 72 -6.79 21.40 -3.80
N THR A 73 -6.61 22.06 -4.95
CA THR A 73 -6.09 23.43 -5.00
C THR A 73 -7.01 24.32 -5.85
N ASN A 74 -8.27 24.44 -5.44
CA ASN A 74 -9.09 25.58 -5.86
C ASN A 74 -10.27 25.77 -4.88
N LYS A 75 -10.03 26.52 -3.80
CA LYS A 75 -11.04 27.42 -3.22
C LYS A 75 -10.41 28.44 -2.30
#